data_AF-A0A534NVA2-F1
#
_entry.id   AF-A0A534NVA2-F1
#
_cell.length_a   1.000
_cell.length_b   1.000
_cell.length_c   1.000
_cell.angle_alpha   90.00
_cell.angle_beta   90.00
_cell.angle_gamma   90.00
#
_symmetry.space_group_name_H-M   'P 1'
#
loop_
_entity.id
_entity.type
_entity.pdbx_description
1 polymer ?
#
loop_
_entity_poly.entity_id
_entity_poly.type
_entity_poly.pdbx_seq_one_letter_code
_entity_poly.pdbx_strand_id
1 'polypeptide(L)'
;HYNDVTFIDEFLTADFAAEQKLFVYGFNEKGNRWEILDREFQKVKRKLLQQLTNFGQPIIEVVDGNFENRGELLLAHRHDGVDLRVDYAKDTLVNLQAIWRRPVAIVTRMDGKGVLMRFDGRDHADRKVDY
;
A
#
# COMPACT_ATOMS: atom_id res chain seq x y z
N HIS A 1 9.58 -28.29 1.66
CA HIS A 1 8.24 -27.72 1.90
C HIS A 1 8.18 -26.42 1.12
N TYR A 2 7.26 -26.25 0.17
CA TYR A 2 7.08 -25.01 -0.57
C TYR A 2 5.91 -24.21 0.04
N ASN A 3 5.98 -22.89 0.00
CA ASN A 3 4.88 -21.98 0.31
C ASN A 3 4.53 -21.19 -0.97
N ASP A 4 3.47 -20.39 -0.97
CA ASP A 4 3.00 -19.71 -2.19
C ASP A 4 4.08 -18.84 -2.85
N VAL A 5 4.94 -18.21 -2.03
CA VAL A 5 6.08 -17.40 -2.51
C VAL A 5 7.10 -18.28 -3.23
N THR A 6 7.58 -19.35 -2.59
CA THR A 6 8.59 -20.23 -3.18
C THR A 6 8.03 -21.08 -4.32
N PHE A 7 6.72 -21.32 -4.35
CA PHE A 7 6.06 -21.96 -5.48
C PHE A 7 6.13 -21.09 -6.74
N ILE A 8 5.75 -19.81 -6.63
CA ILE A 8 5.83 -18.88 -7.75
C ILE A 8 7.29 -18.65 -8.16
N ASP A 9 8.22 -18.57 -7.20
CA ASP A 9 9.61 -18.33 -7.54
C ASP A 9 10.28 -19.52 -8.23
N GLU A 10 10.02 -20.74 -7.80
CA GLU A 10 10.70 -21.92 -8.35
C GLU A 10 10.01 -22.48 -9.61
N PHE A 11 8.67 -22.46 -9.66
CA PHE A 11 7.92 -23.24 -10.65
C PHE A 11 7.16 -22.42 -11.70
N LEU A 12 7.00 -21.10 -11.52
CA LEU A 12 6.38 -20.29 -12.57
C LEU A 12 7.33 -20.17 -13.75
N THR A 13 6.89 -20.60 -14.94
CA THR A 13 7.66 -20.53 -16.19
C THR A 13 7.09 -19.49 -17.16
N ALA A 14 7.91 -19.03 -18.10
CA ALA A 14 7.48 -18.08 -19.12
C ALA A 14 6.39 -18.65 -20.04
N ASP A 15 6.53 -19.91 -20.43
CA ASP A 15 5.57 -20.60 -21.31
C ASP A 15 4.20 -20.72 -20.63
N PHE A 16 4.17 -21.16 -19.36
CA PHE A 16 2.93 -21.22 -18.59
C PHE A 16 2.28 -19.83 -18.44
N ALA A 17 3.08 -18.80 -18.13
CA ALA A 17 2.57 -17.45 -18.01
C ALA A 17 1.96 -16.94 -19.34
N ALA A 18 2.56 -17.28 -20.48
CA ALA A 18 2.05 -16.92 -21.80
C ALA A 18 0.74 -17.68 -22.13
N GLU A 19 0.72 -19.00 -21.89
CA GLU A 19 -0.46 -19.86 -22.12
C GLU A 19 -1.66 -19.41 -21.27
N GLN A 20 -1.42 -19.09 -19.99
CA GLN A 20 -2.44 -18.60 -19.07
C GLN A 20 -2.75 -17.11 -19.25
N LYS A 21 -2.13 -16.44 -20.23
CA LYS A 21 -2.30 -15.01 -20.52
C LYS A 21 -2.08 -14.14 -19.28
N LEU A 22 -1.05 -14.43 -18.49
CA LEU A 22 -0.64 -13.58 -17.39
C LEU A 22 0.02 -12.32 -17.94
N PHE A 23 -0.40 -11.16 -17.46
CA PHE A 23 0.17 -9.86 -17.83
C PHE A 23 0.05 -8.88 -16.68
N VAL A 24 0.92 -7.86 -16.67
CA VAL A 24 0.78 -6.73 -15.77
C VAL A 24 -0.24 -5.77 -16.37
N TYR A 25 -1.30 -5.48 -15.64
CA TYR A 25 -2.32 -4.51 -16.04
C TYR A 25 -2.22 -3.25 -15.15
N GLY A 26 -2.64 -2.12 -15.71
CA GLY A 26 -2.60 -0.83 -15.03
C GLY A 26 -3.70 0.08 -15.54
N PHE A 27 -4.10 1.03 -14.71
CA PHE A 27 -5.16 1.96 -15.06
C PHE A 27 -4.58 3.15 -15.80
N ASN A 28 -5.05 3.39 -17.02
CA ASN A 28 -4.69 4.56 -17.80
C ASN A 28 -5.67 5.69 -17.47
N GLU A 29 -5.24 6.66 -16.66
CA GLU A 29 -6.09 7.79 -16.25
C GLU A 29 -6.55 8.65 -17.43
N LYS A 30 -5.70 8.81 -18.46
CA LYS A 30 -6.06 9.61 -19.65
C LYS A 30 -7.15 8.92 -20.48
N GLY A 31 -7.12 7.59 -20.53
CA GLY A 31 -8.08 6.77 -21.27
C GLY A 31 -9.26 6.28 -20.44
N ASN A 32 -9.26 6.54 -19.12
CA ASN A 32 -10.21 6.01 -18.13
C ASN A 32 -10.48 4.50 -18.30
N ARG A 33 -9.44 3.71 -18.59
CA ARG A 33 -9.56 2.27 -18.87
C ARG A 33 -8.35 1.49 -18.38
N TRP A 34 -8.56 0.22 -18.07
CA TRP A 34 -7.48 -0.72 -17.78
C TRP A 34 -6.80 -1.17 -19.05
N GLU A 35 -5.47 -1.12 -19.06
CA GLU A 35 -4.65 -1.54 -20.19
C GLU A 35 -3.58 -2.54 -19.73
N ILE A 36 -3.11 -3.35 -20.68
CA ILE A 36 -1.95 -4.22 -20.46
C ILE A 36 -0.71 -3.34 -20.49
N LEU A 37 -0.05 -3.21 -19.34
CA LEU A 37 1.19 -2.46 -19.21
C LEU A 37 2.38 -3.27 -19.71
N ASP A 38 2.42 -4.56 -19.38
CA ASP A 38 3.56 -5.40 -19.71
C ASP A 38 3.20 -6.88 -19.83
N ARG A 39 3.90 -7.58 -20.72
CA ARG A 39 3.82 -9.03 -20.92
C ARG A 39 5.17 -9.71 -20.66
N GLU A 40 6.21 -8.95 -20.34
CA GLU A 40 7.53 -9.46 -20.01
C GLU A 40 7.45 -10.34 -18.77
N PHE A 41 7.82 -11.61 -18.94
CA PHE A 41 7.70 -12.64 -17.93
C PHE A 41 8.29 -12.23 -16.56
N GLN A 42 9.47 -11.61 -16.57
CA GLN A 42 10.14 -11.19 -15.34
C GLN A 42 9.35 -10.13 -14.56
N LYS A 43 8.64 -9.24 -15.25
CA LYS A 43 7.78 -8.23 -14.61
C LYS A 43 6.51 -8.85 -14.05
N VAL A 44 5.91 -9.80 -14.77
CA VAL A 44 4.75 -10.58 -14.29
C VAL A 44 5.12 -11.35 -13.02
N LYS A 45 6.23 -12.10 -13.05
CA LYS A 45 6.72 -12.88 -11.90
C LYS A 45 7.01 -11.99 -10.69
N ARG A 46 7.72 -10.88 -10.88
CA ARG A 46 7.97 -9.91 -9.79
C ARG A 46 6.69 -9.36 -9.20
N LYS A 47 5.69 -9.01 -10.02
CA LYS A 47 4.42 -8.47 -9.53
C LYS A 47 3.66 -9.49 -8.67
N LEU A 48 3.65 -10.76 -9.08
CA LEU A 48 3.03 -11.85 -8.30
C LEU A 48 3.75 -12.06 -6.96
N LEU A 49 5.09 -12.11 -6.96
CA LEU A 49 5.88 -12.26 -5.74
C LEU A 49 5.69 -11.07 -4.79
N GLN A 50 5.60 -9.85 -5.32
CA GLN A 50 5.29 -8.65 -4.54
C GLN A 50 3.90 -8.73 -3.89
N GLN A 51 2.88 -9.22 -4.60
CA GLN A 51 1.54 -9.41 -4.03
C GLN A 51 1.53 -10.42 -2.88
N LEU A 52 2.46 -11.38 -2.89
CA LEU A 52 2.62 -12.34 -1.79
C LEU A 52 3.57 -11.86 -0.69
N THR A 53 4.31 -10.77 -0.93
CA THR A 53 5.14 -10.13 0.10
C THR A 53 4.22 -9.41 1.08
N ASN A 54 4.23 -9.84 2.35
CA ASN A 54 3.26 -9.45 3.37
C ASN A 54 1.78 -9.67 2.96
N PHE A 55 1.50 -10.61 2.03
CA PHE A 55 0.17 -10.86 1.46
C PHE A 55 -0.55 -9.60 0.95
N GLY A 56 0.20 -8.62 0.44
CA GLY A 56 -0.34 -7.36 -0.06
C GLY A 56 -0.89 -6.45 1.03
N GLN A 57 -0.64 -6.76 2.31
CA GLN A 57 -0.96 -5.88 3.42
C GLN A 57 0.11 -4.80 3.56
N PRO A 58 -0.27 -3.52 3.77
CA PRO A 58 0.70 -2.47 3.99
C PRO A 58 1.42 -2.67 5.33
N ILE A 59 2.69 -2.29 5.38
CA ILE A 59 3.48 -2.36 6.61
C ILE A 59 3.39 -1.01 7.32
N ILE A 60 2.73 -1.00 8.47
CA ILE A 60 2.51 0.22 9.27
C ILE A 60 3.32 0.14 10.55
N GLU A 61 4.11 1.18 10.81
CA GLU A 61 5.00 1.31 11.96
C GLU A 61 4.51 2.44 12.86
N VAL A 62 4.60 2.27 14.19
CA VAL A 62 4.38 3.36 15.14
C VAL A 62 5.66 4.17 15.26
N VAL A 63 5.59 5.46 14.94
CA VAL A 63 6.75 6.36 14.97
C VAL A 63 6.83 7.13 16.28
N ASP A 64 5.70 7.67 16.74
CA ASP A 64 5.65 8.50 17.95
C ASP A 64 4.26 8.41 18.62
N GLY A 65 4.23 8.17 19.93
CA GLY A 65 2.99 8.17 20.73
C GLY A 65 2.66 9.52 21.38
N ASN A 66 3.53 10.52 21.20
CA ASN A 66 3.35 11.88 21.70
C ASN A 66 3.67 12.91 20.61
N PHE A 67 3.17 12.67 19.41
CA PHE A 67 3.45 13.51 18.25
C PHE A 67 3.04 14.98 18.49
N GLU A 68 3.94 15.89 18.10
CA GLU A 68 3.84 17.34 18.36
C GLU A 68 3.59 17.69 19.84
N ASN A 69 4.00 16.81 20.77
CA ASN A 69 3.77 16.92 22.21
C ASN A 69 2.28 17.04 22.61
N ARG A 70 1.39 16.42 21.82
CA ARG A 70 -0.07 16.44 22.05
C ARG A 70 -0.65 15.08 22.48
N GLY A 71 0.19 14.06 22.67
CA GLY A 71 -0.25 12.67 22.88
C GLY A 71 -0.91 12.07 21.64
N GLU A 72 -0.66 12.65 20.46
CA GLU A 72 -1.17 12.13 19.19
C GLU A 72 -0.32 10.95 18.74
N LEU A 73 -0.99 9.94 18.17
CA LEU A 73 -0.30 8.78 17.62
C LEU A 73 0.12 9.08 16.18
N LEU A 74 1.42 9.00 15.91
CA LEU A 74 1.99 9.06 14.58
C LEU A 74 2.39 7.67 14.11
N LEU A 75 1.87 7.30 12.95
CA LEU A 75 2.19 6.10 12.21
C LEU A 75 2.98 6.46 10.95
N ALA A 76 3.77 5.52 10.44
CA ALA A 76 4.36 5.58 9.12
C ALA A 76 3.96 4.33 8.34
N HIS A 77 3.47 4.52 7.12
CA HIS A 77 3.41 3.44 6.15
C HIS A 77 4.81 3.25 5.59
N ARG A 78 5.42 2.06 5.70
CA ARG A 78 6.66 1.71 4.97
C ARG A 78 6.32 1.39 3.52
N HIS A 79 6.39 2.41 2.67
CA HIS A 79 5.95 2.34 1.28
C HIS A 79 6.88 1.47 0.44
N ASP A 80 6.34 0.42 -0.17
CA ASP A 80 7.03 -0.56 -0.99
C ASP A 80 6.69 -0.42 -2.49
N GLY A 81 6.19 0.74 -2.89
CA GLY A 81 5.76 1.03 -4.26
C GLY A 81 4.25 0.91 -4.48
N VAL A 82 3.47 0.61 -3.45
CA VAL A 82 2.00 0.57 -3.51
C VAL A 82 1.41 1.62 -2.58
N ASP A 83 0.55 2.49 -3.11
CA ASP A 83 -0.14 3.49 -2.31
C ASP A 83 -1.25 2.86 -1.45
N LEU A 84 -1.51 3.47 -0.29
CA LEU A 84 -2.65 3.06 0.51
C LEU A 84 -3.96 3.41 -0.21
N ARG A 85 -4.93 2.50 -0.08
CA ARG A 85 -6.32 2.81 -0.40
C ARG A 85 -6.85 3.89 0.55
N VAL A 86 -7.22 5.04 0.00
CA VAL A 86 -7.61 6.24 0.77
C VAL A 86 -8.81 6.00 1.68
N ASP A 87 -9.81 5.29 1.17
CA ASP A 87 -11.01 4.90 1.93
C ASP A 87 -10.66 4.04 3.14
N TYR A 88 -9.87 2.98 2.92
CA TYR A 88 -9.41 2.10 4.00
C TYR A 88 -8.51 2.82 4.99
N ALA A 89 -7.61 3.69 4.52
CA ALA A 89 -6.72 4.46 5.40
C ALA A 89 -7.53 5.39 6.30
N LYS A 90 -8.54 6.10 5.77
CA LYS A 90 -9.43 6.97 6.55
C LYS A 90 -10.22 6.18 7.58
N ASP A 91 -10.91 5.11 7.18
CA ASP A 91 -11.67 4.27 8.11
C ASP A 91 -10.78 3.63 9.19
N THR A 92 -9.56 3.25 8.82
CA THR A 92 -8.56 2.72 9.77
C THR A 92 -8.20 3.77 10.82
N LEU A 93 -7.95 5.03 10.42
CA LEU A 93 -7.65 6.12 11.36
C LEU A 93 -8.83 6.40 12.31
N VAL A 94 -10.07 6.30 11.83
CA VAL A 94 -11.27 6.44 12.70
C VAL A 94 -11.27 5.35 13.78
N ASN A 95 -11.06 4.10 13.39
CA ASN A 95 -11.02 2.98 14.33
C ASN A 95 -9.85 3.07 15.32
N LEU A 96 -8.67 3.47 14.85
CA LEU A 96 -7.50 3.67 15.70
C LEU A 96 -7.71 4.82 16.68
N GLN A 97 -8.29 5.94 16.25
CA GLN A 97 -8.64 7.05 17.13
C GLN A 97 -9.66 6.64 18.19
N ALA A 98 -10.64 5.79 17.85
CA ALA A 98 -11.60 5.28 18.82
C ALA A 98 -10.93 4.46 19.94
N ILE A 99 -9.84 3.74 19.63
CA ILE A 99 -9.05 2.97 20.59
C ILE A 99 -8.07 3.86 21.36
N TRP A 100 -7.32 4.71 20.64
CA TRP A 100 -6.28 5.58 21.20
C TRP A 100 -6.85 6.78 21.99
N ARG A 101 -8.11 7.16 21.70
CA ARG A 101 -8.86 8.29 22.29
C ARG A 101 -8.29 9.69 22.03
N ARG A 102 -7.17 9.79 21.31
CA ARG A 102 -6.53 11.03 20.86
C ARG A 102 -6.34 11.00 19.35
N PRO A 103 -6.10 12.14 18.70
CA PRO A 103 -5.88 12.16 17.26
C PRO A 103 -4.78 11.20 16.81
N VAL A 104 -5.00 10.61 15.64
CA VAL A 104 -4.10 9.64 15.01
C VAL A 104 -3.75 10.15 13.62
N ALA A 105 -2.48 10.04 13.25
CA ALA A 105 -2.00 10.43 11.94
C ALA A 105 -1.12 9.33 11.36
N ILE A 106 -1.09 9.24 10.03
CA ILE A 106 -0.20 8.36 9.28
C ILE A 106 0.51 9.15 8.18
N VAL A 107 1.84 9.01 8.12
CA VAL A 107 2.67 9.48 7.00
C VAL A 107 2.73 8.39 5.94
N THR A 108 2.39 8.73 4.70
CA THR A 108 2.46 7.84 3.54
C THR A 108 2.87 8.58 2.27
N ARG A 109 3.11 7.85 1.17
CA ARG A 109 3.24 8.43 -0.17
C ARG A 109 1.99 8.15 -0.97
N MET A 110 1.57 9.16 -1.73
CA MET A 110 0.49 9.08 -2.71
C MET A 110 0.94 9.76 -3.99
N ASP A 111 0.88 9.07 -5.13
CA ASP A 111 1.35 9.56 -6.43
C ASP A 111 2.77 10.14 -6.36
N GLY A 112 3.64 9.47 -5.58
CA GLY A 112 5.04 9.88 -5.36
C GLY A 112 5.23 11.08 -4.44
N LYS A 113 4.18 11.62 -3.81
CA LYS A 113 4.24 12.77 -2.90
C LYS A 113 3.96 12.33 -1.47
N GLY A 114 4.74 12.86 -0.53
CA GLY A 114 4.50 12.64 0.89
C GLY A 114 3.22 13.31 1.36
N VAL A 115 2.41 12.57 2.11
CA VAL A 115 1.16 13.05 2.70
C VAL A 115 1.05 12.54 4.14
N LEU A 116 0.62 13.42 5.04
CA LEU A 116 0.17 13.09 6.37
C LEU A 116 -1.35 13.12 6.37
N MET A 117 -1.98 11.96 6.55
CA MET A 117 -3.42 11.83 6.76
C MET A 117 -3.68 11.78 8.26
N ARG A 118 -4.58 12.61 8.78
CA ARG A 118 -4.88 12.72 10.21
C ARG A 118 -6.38 12.65 10.45
N PHE A 119 -6.77 12.06 11.58
CA PHE A 119 -8.13 12.09 12.08
C PHE A 119 -8.13 12.52 13.55
N ASP A 120 -8.96 13.49 13.92
CA ASP A 120 -8.98 14.06 15.28
C ASP A 120 -10.10 13.53 16.18
N GLY A 121 -10.93 12.61 15.67
CA GLY A 121 -12.14 12.12 16.33
C GLY A 121 -13.42 12.70 15.76
N ARG A 122 -13.33 13.69 14.85
CA ARG A 122 -14.47 14.27 14.14
C ARG A 122 -14.19 14.42 12.66
N ASP A 123 -13.05 15.03 12.33
CA ASP A 123 -12.72 15.45 10.98
C ASP A 123 -11.42 14.81 10.49
N HIS A 124 -11.39 14.50 9.20
CA HIS A 124 -10.16 14.12 8.49
C HIS A 124 -9.45 15.36 7.96
N ALA A 125 -8.12 15.38 8.07
CA ALA A 125 -7.27 16.41 7.51
C ALA A 125 -6.04 15.78 6.85
N ASP A 126 -5.75 16.20 5.62
CA ASP A 126 -4.61 15.74 4.85
C ASP A 126 -3.67 16.93 4.59
N ARG A 127 -2.37 16.78 4.87
CA ARG A 127 -1.35 17.80 4.54
C ARG A 127 -0.15 17.19 3.84
N LYS A 128 0.44 17.93 2.90
CA LYS A 128 1.70 17.52 2.25
C LYS A 128 2.84 17.57 3.27
N VAL A 129 3.71 16.58 3.22
CA VAL A 129 4.90 16.47 4.07
C VAL A 129 6.06 15.92 3.26
N ASP A 130 7.26 16.12 3.76
CA ASP A 130 8.42 15.35 3.32
C ASP A 130 8.25 13.91 3.82
N TYR A 131 8.53 12.94 2.95
CA TYR A 131 8.42 11.52 3.23
C TYR A 131 9.76 10.84 3.09
#